data_AF-A0A6J8ESS7-F1
#
_entry.id   AF-A0A6J8ESS7-F1
#
_cell.length_a   1.000
_cell.length_b   1.000
_cell.length_c   1.000
_cell.angle_alpha   90.00
_cell.angle_beta   90.00
_cell.angle_gamma   90.00
#
_symmetry.space_group_name_H-M   'P 1'
#
loop_
_entity.id
_entity.type
_entity.pdbx_description
1 polymer ?
#
loop_
_entity_poly.entity_id
_entity_poly.type
_entity_poly.pdbx_seq_one_letter_code
_entity_poly.pdbx_strand_id
1 'polypeptide(L)'
;MNNTIATTNGNKSFTLNFTQVLLKAYAHTPLLPGLCNDTLLQPNALNIIKSTMKACSSNLSSFNNGDLPLCLDLSVSNPFICVSNVIHFGYYGKTGEHFYAMVGSCSVNVYSTVLKERCAGNARDIYSFLPVVDTLKNIQYKNVHCFICNQVTDLDDIDNVVNSDTYRSMFDINIICKQTYISRLLSLTEVICNESINNCRISLLNPIVYPRSCHDEVNVSVQKCNNSGLWPEPDLDIKWACEQFSFVDFRMVDENNALFKNMFCSICNPPFFMTK
;
A
#
# COMPACT_ATOMS: atom_id res chain seq x y z
N MET A 1 4.18 20.50 -11.52
CA MET A 1 3.26 19.86 -10.55
C MET A 1 3.22 20.74 -9.32
N ASN A 2 2.06 21.01 -8.73
CA ASN A 2 2.04 21.65 -7.42
C ASN A 2 2.66 20.67 -6.41
N ASN A 3 3.73 21.08 -5.73
CA ASN A 3 4.44 20.27 -4.71
C ASN A 3 3.62 20.06 -3.43
N THR A 4 2.36 20.47 -3.48
CA THR A 4 1.40 20.45 -2.39
C THR A 4 0.27 19.50 -2.76
N ILE A 5 0.16 18.43 -1.99
CA ILE A 5 -0.89 17.44 -2.16
C ILE A 5 -2.04 17.82 -1.22
N ALA A 6 -3.18 18.20 -1.79
CA ALA A 6 -4.41 18.35 -1.00
C ALA A 6 -4.95 16.96 -0.66
N THR A 7 -5.08 16.68 0.63
CA THR A 7 -5.63 15.42 1.14
C THR A 7 -6.80 15.70 2.06
N THR A 8 -7.79 14.81 2.03
CA THR A 8 -8.95 14.85 2.90
C THR A 8 -8.83 13.70 3.90
N ASN A 9 -8.86 14.02 5.19
CA ASN A 9 -9.00 13.03 6.26
C ASN A 9 -10.22 13.43 7.10
N GLY A 10 -11.39 12.93 6.71
CA GLY A 10 -12.69 13.44 7.19
C GLY A 10 -12.96 14.89 6.71
N ASN A 11 -13.64 15.69 7.55
CA ASN A 11 -14.06 17.08 7.24
C ASN A 11 -12.93 18.13 7.23
N LYS A 12 -11.64 17.73 7.31
CA LYS A 12 -10.51 18.67 7.30
C LYS A 12 -9.62 18.44 6.09
N SER A 13 -9.38 19.50 5.32
CA SER A 13 -8.40 19.55 4.25
C SER A 13 -7.00 19.77 4.84
N PHE A 14 -6.06 18.88 4.51
CA PHE A 14 -4.64 19.02 4.84
C PHE A 14 -3.82 19.13 3.56
N THR A 15 -2.93 20.11 3.50
CA THR A 15 -2.03 20.30 2.36
C THR A 15 -0.65 19.79 2.73
N LEU A 16 -0.25 18.65 2.16
CA LEU A 16 1.05 18.03 2.40
C LEU A 16 2.12 18.67 1.54
N ASN A 17 3.20 19.16 2.14
CA ASN A 17 4.39 19.60 1.39
C ASN A 17 5.26 18.38 1.00
N PHE A 18 5.00 17.84 -0.19
CA PHE A 18 5.60 16.59 -0.63
C PHE A 18 7.13 16.68 -0.77
N THR A 19 7.63 17.81 -1.29
CA THR A 19 9.06 18.09 -1.40
C THR A 19 9.75 18.05 -0.03
N GLN A 20 9.16 18.67 0.99
CA GLN A 20 9.73 18.71 2.33
C GLN A 20 9.79 17.32 2.96
N VAL A 21 8.76 16.50 2.75
CA VAL A 21 8.71 15.11 3.19
C VAL A 21 9.83 14.28 2.58
N LEU A 22 10.04 14.39 1.26
CA LEU A 22 11.12 13.67 0.57
C LEU A 22 12.51 14.11 1.04
N LEU A 23 12.74 15.43 1.22
CA LEU A 23 14.02 15.94 1.73
C LEU A 23 14.35 15.37 3.11
N LYS A 24 13.36 15.31 4.00
CA LYS A 24 13.54 14.74 5.34
C LYS A 24 13.80 13.23 5.31
N ALA A 25 13.17 12.52 4.38
CA ALA A 25 13.46 11.09 4.17
C ALA A 25 14.93 10.87 3.79
N TYR A 26 15.46 11.61 2.82
CA TYR A 26 16.86 11.47 2.42
C TYR A 26 17.86 11.94 3.48
N ALA A 27 17.52 12.98 4.25
CA ALA A 27 18.33 13.43 5.37
C ALA A 27 18.41 12.37 6.48
N HIS A 28 17.31 11.64 6.72
CA HIS A 28 17.26 10.56 7.72
C HIS A 28 17.95 9.28 7.24
N THR A 29 17.73 8.91 5.97
CA THR A 29 18.21 7.65 5.39
C THR A 29 18.91 7.94 4.06
N PRO A 30 20.23 8.20 4.04
CA PRO A 30 20.94 8.67 2.85
C PRO A 30 21.05 7.64 1.72
N LEU A 31 20.64 6.38 1.93
CA LEU A 31 20.72 5.28 0.96
C LEU A 31 19.36 4.84 0.40
N LEU A 32 18.37 5.73 0.41
CA LEU A 32 17.08 5.50 -0.21
C LEU A 32 17.21 5.41 -1.76
N PRO A 33 16.27 4.72 -2.43
CA PRO A 33 16.16 4.78 -3.89
C PRO A 33 16.03 6.22 -4.37
N GLY A 34 16.48 6.50 -5.59
CA GLY A 34 16.36 7.83 -6.21
C GLY A 34 14.91 8.27 -6.49
N LEU A 35 14.78 9.31 -7.29
CA LEU A 35 13.51 9.89 -7.72
C LEU A 35 13.32 9.66 -9.22
N CYS A 36 12.08 9.44 -9.66
CA CYS A 36 11.73 9.51 -11.08
C CYS A 36 11.67 10.95 -11.56
N ASN A 37 11.17 11.83 -10.70
CA ASN A 37 10.98 13.24 -11.00
C ASN A 37 11.95 14.11 -10.19
N ASP A 38 13.11 14.38 -10.77
CA ASP A 38 14.15 15.26 -10.22
C ASP A 38 13.65 16.69 -9.93
N THR A 39 12.54 17.14 -10.55
CA THR A 39 11.96 18.48 -10.32
C THR A 39 11.27 18.63 -8.97
N LEU A 40 11.03 17.53 -8.25
CA LEU A 40 10.46 17.55 -6.91
C LEU A 40 11.40 18.17 -5.88
N LEU A 41 12.70 18.14 -6.12
CA LEU A 41 13.72 18.72 -5.25
C LEU A 41 14.31 19.97 -5.91
N GLN A 42 14.65 20.97 -5.09
CA GLN A 42 15.41 22.11 -5.59
C GLN A 42 16.80 21.66 -6.10
N PRO A 43 17.35 22.28 -7.16
CA PRO A 43 18.61 21.85 -7.76
C PRO A 43 19.77 21.70 -6.77
N ASN A 44 19.88 22.61 -5.80
CA ASN A 44 20.94 22.56 -4.79
C ASN A 44 20.80 21.33 -3.87
N ALA A 45 19.58 21.00 -3.45
CA ALA A 45 19.33 19.83 -2.62
C ALA A 45 19.51 18.52 -3.41
N LEU A 46 19.05 18.50 -4.67
CA LEU A 46 19.23 17.37 -5.57
C LEU A 46 20.72 17.06 -5.76
N ASN A 47 21.56 18.07 -6.01
CA ASN A 47 22.99 17.88 -6.20
C ASN A 47 23.69 17.25 -4.99
N ILE A 48 23.25 17.59 -3.77
CA ILE A 48 23.79 17.02 -2.53
C ILE A 48 23.38 15.54 -2.41
N ILE A 49 22.09 15.25 -2.60
CA ILE A 49 21.52 13.93 -2.33
C ILE A 49 21.80 12.93 -3.46
N LYS A 50 21.93 13.39 -4.71
CA LYS A 50 22.10 12.52 -5.89
C LYS A 50 23.33 11.61 -5.79
N SER A 51 24.36 12.04 -5.05
CA SER A 51 25.55 11.24 -4.78
C SER A 51 25.31 10.03 -3.87
N THR A 52 24.24 10.04 -3.07
CA THR A 52 23.93 8.97 -2.10
C THR A 52 22.73 8.12 -2.51
N MET A 53 21.94 8.58 -3.49
CA MET A 53 20.78 7.84 -4.00
C MET A 53 21.17 6.48 -4.61
N LYS A 54 20.38 5.46 -4.33
CA LYS A 54 20.47 4.18 -5.05
C LYS A 54 19.74 4.24 -6.38
N ALA A 55 20.21 3.47 -7.35
CA ALA A 55 19.49 3.22 -8.58
C ALA A 55 18.08 2.68 -8.26
N CYS A 56 17.09 3.14 -9.03
CA CYS A 56 15.70 2.82 -8.82
C CYS A 56 14.97 2.70 -10.16
N SER A 57 13.82 2.02 -10.15
CA SER A 57 12.96 1.89 -11.31
C SER A 57 11.86 2.94 -11.31
N SER A 58 11.65 3.56 -12.48
CA SER A 58 10.50 4.40 -12.77
C SER A 58 9.29 3.62 -13.28
N ASN A 59 9.40 2.30 -13.42
CA ASN A 59 8.31 1.43 -13.84
C ASN A 59 7.71 0.72 -12.63
N LEU A 60 6.41 0.93 -12.41
CA LEU A 60 5.66 0.31 -11.32
C LEU A 60 5.68 -1.24 -11.41
N SER A 61 5.84 -1.81 -12.61
CA SER A 61 5.96 -3.28 -12.80
C SER A 61 7.21 -3.87 -12.15
N SER A 62 8.27 -3.08 -11.96
CA SER A 62 9.50 -3.53 -11.29
C SER A 62 9.26 -3.91 -9.83
N PHE A 63 8.15 -3.47 -9.23
CA PHE A 63 7.75 -3.85 -7.90
C PHE A 63 7.68 -5.36 -7.71
N ASN A 64 7.07 -6.10 -8.64
CA ASN A 64 6.96 -7.56 -8.53
C ASN A 64 8.14 -8.31 -9.18
N ASN A 65 8.85 -7.68 -10.11
CA ASN A 65 9.90 -8.34 -10.91
C ASN A 65 11.31 -8.31 -10.28
N GLY A 66 11.53 -7.47 -9.26
CA GLY A 66 12.69 -7.61 -8.36
C GLY A 66 14.05 -7.06 -8.85
N ASP A 67 14.14 -6.49 -10.05
CA ASP A 67 15.43 -6.03 -10.60
C ASP A 67 15.99 -4.76 -9.92
N LEU A 68 15.11 -3.81 -9.60
CA LEU A 68 15.45 -2.54 -8.95
C LEU A 68 14.31 -2.12 -8.01
N PRO A 69 14.61 -1.50 -6.85
CA PRO A 69 13.57 -0.92 -6.01
C PRO A 69 12.86 0.20 -6.78
N LEU A 70 11.56 0.40 -6.49
CA LEU A 70 10.85 1.57 -7.02
C LEU A 70 11.48 2.86 -6.49
N CYS A 71 11.51 3.89 -7.34
CA CYS A 71 11.90 5.22 -6.90
C CYS A 71 10.95 5.74 -5.82
N LEU A 72 11.48 6.56 -4.92
CA LEU A 72 10.79 6.94 -3.69
C LEU A 72 9.50 7.70 -3.96
N ASP A 73 9.53 8.64 -4.90
CA ASP A 73 8.36 9.42 -5.33
C ASP A 73 7.26 8.54 -5.93
N LEU A 74 7.63 7.53 -6.70
CA LEU A 74 6.69 6.59 -7.31
C LEU A 74 6.04 5.67 -6.25
N SER A 75 6.81 5.17 -5.30
CA SER A 75 6.29 4.37 -4.18
C SER A 75 5.37 5.16 -3.26
N VAL A 76 5.68 6.44 -3.01
CA VAL A 76 4.80 7.28 -2.19
C VAL A 76 3.51 7.60 -2.92
N SER A 77 3.59 7.79 -4.24
CA SER A 77 2.41 8.04 -5.07
C SER A 77 1.51 6.80 -5.22
N ASN A 78 2.03 5.59 -5.00
CA ASN A 78 1.29 4.33 -5.10
C ASN A 78 1.49 3.47 -3.84
N PRO A 79 0.81 3.78 -2.73
CA PRO A 79 1.03 3.08 -1.47
C PRO A 79 0.67 1.60 -1.55
N PHE A 80 1.68 0.76 -1.33
CA PHE A 80 1.52 -0.69 -1.24
C PHE A 80 1.15 -1.09 0.18
N ILE A 81 0.11 -1.92 0.30
CA ILE A 81 -0.34 -2.54 1.55
C ILE A 81 -0.02 -4.03 1.52
N CYS A 82 -0.07 -4.66 2.69
CA CYS A 82 0.15 -6.09 2.82
C CYS A 82 -1.19 -6.79 3.07
N VAL A 83 -1.64 -7.63 2.14
CA VAL A 83 -2.96 -8.28 2.18
C VAL A 83 -2.79 -9.78 2.34
N SER A 84 -3.51 -10.36 3.30
CA SER A 84 -3.56 -11.80 3.50
C SER A 84 -4.28 -12.51 2.36
N ASN A 85 -3.77 -13.67 1.97
CA ASN A 85 -4.44 -14.57 1.05
C ASN A 85 -5.56 -15.38 1.72
N VAL A 86 -5.77 -15.27 3.03
CA VAL A 86 -6.86 -15.94 3.74
C VAL A 86 -7.86 -14.91 4.23
N ILE A 87 -9.14 -15.18 3.99
CA ILE A 87 -10.23 -14.39 4.59
C ILE A 87 -10.69 -15.10 5.87
N HIS A 88 -10.45 -14.46 7.02
CA HIS A 88 -10.78 -15.02 8.32
C HIS A 88 -12.21 -14.66 8.75
N PHE A 89 -13.09 -15.67 8.84
CA PHE A 89 -14.36 -15.61 9.57
C PHE A 89 -14.38 -16.75 10.60
N GLY A 90 -13.94 -16.49 11.84
CA GLY A 90 -13.98 -17.48 12.93
C GLY A 90 -12.65 -18.16 13.30
N TYR A 91 -12.73 -19.34 13.92
CA TYR A 91 -11.70 -19.97 14.78
C TYR A 91 -10.56 -20.70 14.03
N TYR A 92 -10.48 -20.61 12.70
CA TYR A 92 -9.37 -21.24 11.97
C TYR A 92 -8.05 -20.52 12.25
N GLY A 93 -7.05 -21.26 12.72
CA GLY A 93 -5.72 -20.71 13.01
C GLY A 93 -4.99 -20.23 11.75
N LYS A 94 -3.95 -19.39 11.95
CA LYS A 94 -3.11 -18.74 10.92
C LYS A 94 -2.26 -19.68 10.03
N THR A 95 -2.54 -20.98 9.97
CA THR A 95 -1.68 -21.92 9.24
C THR A 95 -1.78 -21.71 7.73
N GLY A 96 -0.67 -21.63 7.00
CA GLY A 96 -0.66 -21.45 5.54
C GLY A 96 -1.16 -20.07 5.06
N GLU A 97 -1.16 -19.07 5.95
CA GLU A 97 -1.41 -17.68 5.60
C GLU A 97 -0.17 -17.09 4.91
N HIS A 98 -0.38 -16.50 3.74
CA HIS A 98 0.61 -15.79 2.96
C HIS A 98 0.12 -14.36 2.77
N PHE A 99 1.03 -13.40 2.86
CA PHE A 99 0.70 -12.00 2.61
C PHE A 99 1.36 -11.54 1.33
N TYR A 100 0.57 -10.86 0.50
CA TYR A 100 1.02 -10.29 -0.77
C TYR A 100 1.00 -8.77 -0.70
N ALA A 101 2.02 -8.16 -1.28
CA ALA A 101 2.07 -6.72 -1.40
C ALA A 101 1.23 -6.27 -2.60
N MET A 102 0.30 -5.34 -2.37
CA MET A 102 -0.68 -4.88 -3.35
C MET A 102 -0.84 -3.37 -3.28
N VAL A 103 -1.18 -2.73 -4.39
CA VAL A 103 -1.57 -1.32 -4.40
C VAL A 103 -2.90 -1.19 -3.64
N GLY A 104 -2.87 -0.50 -2.50
CA GLY A 104 -4.00 -0.42 -1.55
C GLY A 104 -4.74 0.90 -1.54
N SER A 105 -4.30 1.87 -2.33
CA SER A 105 -4.91 3.19 -2.42
C SER A 105 -4.76 3.76 -3.83
N CYS A 106 -5.54 4.79 -4.13
CA CYS A 106 -5.45 5.47 -5.40
C CYS A 106 -4.27 6.44 -5.44
N SER A 107 -3.68 6.59 -6.62
CA SER A 107 -2.71 7.64 -6.88
C SER A 107 -3.26 9.00 -6.48
N VAL A 108 -2.35 9.84 -6.02
CA VAL A 108 -2.63 11.15 -5.43
C VAL A 108 -3.49 12.03 -6.37
N ASN A 109 -3.28 11.88 -7.68
CA ASN A 109 -3.86 12.71 -8.73
C ASN A 109 -5.29 12.32 -9.14
N VAL A 110 -5.92 11.33 -8.49
CA VAL A 110 -7.26 10.88 -8.88
C VAL A 110 -8.34 11.83 -8.39
N TYR A 111 -9.24 12.24 -9.30
CA TYR A 111 -10.31 13.20 -9.03
C TYR A 111 -11.52 12.63 -8.27
N SER A 112 -11.84 11.35 -8.44
CA SER A 112 -13.02 10.74 -7.82
C SER A 112 -12.78 10.37 -6.35
N THR A 113 -13.44 11.10 -5.44
CA THR A 113 -13.48 10.78 -4.00
C THR A 113 -14.15 9.44 -3.74
N VAL A 114 -15.20 9.09 -4.50
CA VAL A 114 -15.92 7.82 -4.38
C VAL A 114 -15.01 6.63 -4.69
N LEU A 115 -14.21 6.71 -5.77
CA LEU A 115 -13.24 5.65 -6.09
C LEU A 115 -12.14 5.56 -5.04
N LYS A 116 -11.65 6.69 -4.52
CA LYS A 116 -10.69 6.73 -3.42
C LYS A 116 -11.22 6.01 -2.18
N GLU A 117 -12.45 6.32 -1.76
CA GLU A 117 -13.11 5.70 -0.61
C GLU A 117 -13.37 4.21 -0.82
N ARG A 118 -13.81 3.80 -2.02
CA ARG A 118 -14.07 2.39 -2.36
C ARG A 118 -12.79 1.56 -2.45
N CYS A 119 -11.71 2.13 -2.98
CA CYS A 119 -10.39 1.48 -2.98
C CYS A 119 -9.87 1.28 -1.55
N ALA A 120 -9.90 2.33 -0.73
CA ALA A 120 -9.43 2.26 0.66
C ALA A 120 -10.36 1.42 1.56
N GLY A 121 -11.66 1.39 1.25
CA GLY A 121 -12.69 0.76 2.05
C GLY A 121 -12.60 -0.76 2.16
N ASN A 122 -13.32 -1.30 3.14
CA ASN A 122 -13.46 -2.73 3.41
C ASN A 122 -14.95 -3.12 3.36
N ALA A 123 -15.66 -2.70 2.32
CA ALA A 123 -17.06 -3.08 2.16
C ALA A 123 -17.19 -4.60 1.97
N ARG A 124 -18.32 -5.16 2.39
CA ARG A 124 -18.58 -6.60 2.38
C ARG A 124 -19.07 -7.12 1.02
N ASP A 125 -18.63 -6.50 -0.06
CA ASP A 125 -18.96 -6.92 -1.42
C ASP A 125 -17.72 -7.48 -2.13
N ILE A 126 -17.94 -8.36 -3.11
CA ILE A 126 -16.87 -9.05 -3.84
C ILE A 126 -15.90 -8.06 -4.50
N TYR A 127 -16.39 -6.92 -4.97
CA TYR A 127 -15.58 -5.92 -5.64
C TYR A 127 -14.66 -5.16 -4.70
N SER A 128 -14.93 -5.20 -3.39
CA SER A 128 -14.17 -4.48 -2.37
C SER A 128 -13.10 -5.33 -1.69
N PHE A 129 -13.26 -6.64 -1.62
CA PHE A 129 -12.28 -7.55 -1.00
C PHE A 129 -11.51 -8.42 -1.98
N LEU A 130 -12.01 -8.67 -3.19
CA LEU A 130 -11.34 -9.57 -4.14
C LEU A 130 -10.21 -8.83 -4.88
N PRO A 131 -8.93 -9.25 -4.73
CA PRO A 131 -7.83 -8.60 -5.40
C PRO A 131 -7.83 -8.82 -6.91
N VAL A 132 -7.25 -7.86 -7.62
CA VAL A 132 -7.17 -7.86 -9.09
C VAL A 132 -5.72 -7.67 -9.52
N VAL A 133 -5.34 -8.34 -10.59
CA VAL A 133 -4.03 -8.27 -11.22
C VAL A 133 -4.14 -7.61 -12.58
N ASP A 134 -3.32 -6.59 -12.81
CA ASP A 134 -2.96 -6.14 -14.16
C ASP A 134 -1.91 -7.12 -14.71
N THR A 135 -2.34 -8.00 -15.60
CA THR A 135 -1.49 -9.10 -16.11
C THR A 135 -0.42 -8.60 -17.07
N LEU A 136 -0.64 -7.45 -17.72
CA LEU A 136 0.34 -6.83 -18.60
C LEU A 136 1.47 -6.18 -17.81
N LYS A 137 1.12 -5.44 -16.76
CA LYS A 137 2.09 -4.75 -15.90
C LYS A 137 2.63 -5.64 -14.79
N ASN A 138 2.04 -6.82 -14.58
CA ASN A 138 2.31 -7.68 -13.44
C ASN A 138 2.16 -6.92 -12.11
N ILE A 139 1.07 -6.17 -11.92
CA ILE A 139 0.79 -5.37 -10.71
C ILE A 139 -0.48 -5.87 -10.04
N GLN A 140 -0.44 -5.97 -8.72
CA GLN A 140 -1.56 -6.43 -7.91
C GLN A 140 -2.21 -5.24 -7.21
N TYR A 141 -3.54 -5.23 -7.22
CA TYR A 141 -4.36 -4.22 -6.58
C TYR A 141 -5.24 -4.89 -5.53
N LYS A 142 -5.40 -4.22 -4.38
CA LYS A 142 -6.22 -4.69 -3.26
C LYS A 142 -7.62 -5.12 -3.72
N ASN A 143 -8.20 -4.36 -4.65
CA ASN A 143 -9.51 -4.59 -5.20
C ASN A 143 -9.70 -3.89 -6.56
N VAL A 144 -10.84 -4.11 -7.22
CA VAL A 144 -11.11 -3.55 -8.56
C VAL A 144 -11.14 -2.02 -8.54
N HIS A 145 -11.57 -1.40 -7.45
CA HIS A 145 -11.61 0.06 -7.33
C HIS A 145 -10.21 0.65 -7.31
N CYS A 146 -9.27 0.00 -6.63
CA CYS A 146 -7.86 0.36 -6.66
C CYS A 146 -7.23 0.18 -8.04
N PHE A 147 -7.62 -0.87 -8.78
CA PHE A 147 -7.21 -1.01 -10.18
C PHE A 147 -7.70 0.17 -11.01
N ILE A 148 -9.02 0.42 -11.03
CA ILE A 148 -9.63 1.47 -11.87
C ILE A 148 -9.00 2.83 -11.57
N CYS A 149 -8.92 3.23 -10.31
CA CYS A 149 -8.43 4.57 -9.99
C CYS A 149 -6.94 4.78 -10.31
N ASN A 150 -6.14 3.72 -10.39
CA ASN A 150 -4.73 3.84 -10.76
C ASN A 150 -4.48 3.70 -12.27
N GLN A 151 -5.52 3.44 -13.06
CA GLN A 151 -5.45 3.37 -14.53
C GLN A 151 -6.05 4.61 -15.21
N VAL A 152 -6.97 5.28 -14.51
CA VAL A 152 -7.75 6.40 -15.03
C VAL A 152 -7.10 7.73 -14.64
N THR A 153 -6.67 8.50 -15.65
CA THR A 153 -6.20 9.88 -15.45
C THR A 153 -7.31 10.93 -15.57
N ASP A 154 -8.39 10.59 -16.28
CA ASP A 154 -9.58 11.44 -16.48
C ASP A 154 -10.86 10.59 -16.32
N LEU A 155 -11.91 11.13 -15.71
CA LEU A 155 -13.16 10.40 -15.43
C LEU A 155 -13.81 9.85 -16.71
N ASP A 156 -13.60 10.51 -17.84
CA ASP A 156 -14.11 10.09 -19.15
C ASP A 156 -13.47 8.79 -19.65
N ASP A 157 -12.32 8.38 -19.10
CA ASP A 157 -11.63 7.13 -19.45
C ASP A 157 -12.09 5.91 -18.65
N ILE A 158 -12.98 6.08 -17.65
CA ILE A 158 -13.42 4.98 -16.79
C ILE A 158 -14.05 3.87 -17.64
N ASP A 159 -14.94 4.21 -18.57
CA ASP A 159 -15.63 3.22 -19.40
C ASP A 159 -14.65 2.45 -20.29
N ASN A 160 -13.58 3.10 -20.77
CA ASN A 160 -12.54 2.44 -21.55
C ASN A 160 -11.76 1.43 -20.70
N VAL A 161 -11.42 1.78 -19.45
CA VAL A 161 -10.71 0.90 -18.52
C VAL A 161 -11.60 -0.25 -18.06
N VAL A 162 -12.87 0.01 -17.79
CA VAL A 162 -13.84 -1.00 -17.33
C VAL A 162 -14.16 -2.00 -18.45
N ASN A 163 -14.25 -1.56 -19.70
CA ASN A 163 -14.57 -2.43 -20.84
C ASN A 163 -13.34 -3.06 -21.52
N SER A 164 -12.13 -2.69 -21.08
CA SER A 164 -10.89 -3.32 -21.52
C SER A 164 -10.73 -4.69 -20.85
N ASP A 165 -11.24 -5.74 -21.51
CA ASP A 165 -11.18 -7.12 -21.00
C ASP A 165 -9.79 -7.78 -21.12
N THR A 166 -8.80 -7.09 -21.71
CA THR A 166 -7.61 -7.77 -22.22
C THR A 166 -6.50 -7.99 -21.21
N TYR A 167 -6.49 -7.32 -20.05
CA TYR A 167 -5.31 -7.33 -19.17
C TYR A 167 -5.60 -7.39 -17.67
N ARG A 168 -6.77 -7.90 -17.25
CA ARG A 168 -7.11 -8.06 -15.84
C ARG A 168 -7.43 -9.51 -15.49
N SER A 169 -6.95 -9.96 -14.34
CA SER A 169 -7.33 -11.24 -13.75
C SER A 169 -7.68 -11.05 -12.28
N MET A 170 -8.78 -11.68 -11.83
CA MET A 170 -9.14 -11.70 -10.41
C MET A 170 -8.44 -12.88 -9.73
N PHE A 171 -8.30 -12.82 -8.41
CA PHE A 171 -7.85 -13.97 -7.65
C PHE A 171 -8.93 -15.05 -7.67
N ASP A 172 -8.53 -16.31 -7.82
CA ASP A 172 -9.48 -17.41 -7.64
C ASP A 172 -9.79 -17.60 -6.16
N ILE A 173 -10.99 -18.09 -5.87
CA ILE A 173 -11.43 -18.33 -4.50
C ILE A 173 -11.51 -19.83 -4.26
N ASN A 174 -10.69 -20.31 -3.35
CA ASN A 174 -10.72 -21.69 -2.88
C ASN A 174 -11.40 -21.76 -1.50
N ILE A 175 -12.50 -22.51 -1.42
CA ILE A 175 -13.29 -22.67 -0.20
C ILE A 175 -13.20 -24.13 0.24
N ILE A 176 -12.56 -24.37 1.38
CA ILE A 176 -12.40 -25.71 1.96
C ILE A 176 -13.15 -25.77 3.29
N CYS A 177 -14.23 -26.54 3.33
CA CYS A 177 -15.05 -26.73 4.53
C CYS A 177 -14.81 -28.10 5.17
N LYS A 178 -14.84 -28.18 6.51
CA LYS A 178 -14.75 -29.46 7.25
C LYS A 178 -15.98 -30.37 7.03
N GLN A 179 -17.12 -29.79 6.68
CA GLN A 179 -18.38 -30.50 6.49
C GLN A 179 -18.94 -30.17 5.12
N THR A 180 -19.69 -31.11 4.55
CA THR A 180 -20.40 -30.93 3.28
C THR A 180 -21.41 -29.81 3.42
N TYR A 181 -21.17 -28.73 2.70
CA TYR A 181 -22.04 -27.56 2.69
C TYR A 181 -23.02 -27.67 1.51
N ILE A 182 -24.28 -28.00 1.79
CA ILE A 182 -25.35 -27.94 0.78
C ILE A 182 -26.00 -26.58 0.92
N SER A 183 -25.56 -25.63 0.10
CA SER A 183 -26.09 -24.27 0.10
C SER A 183 -27.04 -24.08 -1.09
N ARG A 184 -28.18 -23.42 -0.82
CA ARG A 184 -29.02 -22.78 -1.85
C ARG A 184 -28.63 -21.31 -2.07
N LEU A 185 -27.41 -20.92 -1.72
CA LEU A 185 -26.97 -19.53 -1.78
C LEU A 185 -26.88 -19.09 -3.24
N LEU A 186 -27.37 -17.87 -3.50
CA LEU A 186 -27.57 -17.32 -4.84
C LEU A 186 -26.38 -16.48 -5.30
N SER A 187 -25.48 -16.09 -4.37
CA SER A 187 -24.29 -15.31 -4.69
C SER A 187 -23.07 -15.67 -3.85
N LEU A 188 -21.89 -15.39 -4.40
CA LEU A 188 -20.62 -15.56 -3.70
C LEU A 188 -20.51 -14.65 -2.46
N THR A 189 -21.14 -13.48 -2.48
CA THR A 189 -21.23 -12.60 -1.30
C THR A 189 -22.02 -13.25 -0.18
N GLU A 190 -23.13 -13.92 -0.50
CA GLU A 190 -23.90 -14.69 0.47
C GLU A 190 -23.10 -15.87 1.02
N VAL A 191 -22.32 -16.57 0.18
CA VAL A 191 -21.40 -17.63 0.63
C VAL A 191 -20.42 -17.04 1.66
N ILE A 192 -19.70 -15.99 1.28
CA ILE A 192 -18.62 -15.42 2.10
C ILE A 192 -19.13 -14.75 3.39
N CYS A 193 -20.31 -14.13 3.37
CA CYS A 193 -20.87 -13.42 4.52
C CYS A 193 -21.68 -14.32 5.47
N ASN A 194 -21.87 -15.60 5.16
CA ASN A 194 -22.70 -16.48 5.97
C ASN A 194 -21.93 -17.01 7.18
N GLU A 195 -22.50 -16.85 8.39
CA GLU A 195 -21.94 -17.35 9.64
C GLU A 195 -21.75 -18.87 9.68
N SER A 196 -22.45 -19.63 8.83
CA SER A 196 -22.23 -21.08 8.69
C SER A 196 -20.89 -21.46 8.05
N ILE A 197 -20.16 -20.50 7.47
CA ILE A 197 -18.78 -20.64 6.96
C ILE A 197 -17.72 -20.57 8.06
N ASN A 198 -18.11 -20.38 9.33
CA ASN A 198 -17.18 -20.41 10.47
C ASN A 198 -16.35 -21.71 10.57
N ASN A 199 -16.74 -22.78 9.85
CA ASN A 199 -16.00 -24.05 9.71
C ASN A 199 -15.33 -24.26 8.33
N CYS A 200 -15.14 -23.19 7.56
CA CYS A 200 -14.49 -23.21 6.27
C CYS A 200 -13.28 -22.29 6.26
N ARG A 201 -12.27 -22.68 5.47
CA ARG A 201 -11.13 -21.85 5.12
C ARG A 201 -11.37 -21.28 3.73
N ILE A 202 -11.39 -19.95 3.62
CA ILE A 202 -11.43 -19.25 2.33
C ILE A 202 -10.03 -18.76 2.01
N SER A 203 -9.44 -19.26 0.93
CA SER A 203 -8.12 -18.85 0.45
C SER A 203 -8.25 -18.22 -0.94
N LEU A 204 -7.58 -17.09 -1.12
CA LEU A 204 -7.45 -16.37 -2.38
C LEU A 204 -6.19 -16.87 -3.09
N LEU A 205 -6.35 -17.36 -4.31
CA LEU A 205 -5.26 -17.87 -5.12
C LEU A 205 -4.80 -16.78 -6.08
N ASN A 206 -3.52 -16.46 -6.00
CA ASN A 206 -2.91 -15.43 -6.82
C ASN A 206 -2.64 -15.98 -8.22
N PRO A 207 -3.12 -15.33 -9.30
CA PRO A 207 -2.85 -15.79 -10.66
C PRO A 207 -1.41 -15.52 -11.13
N ILE A 208 -0.63 -14.74 -10.37
CA ILE A 208 0.79 -14.46 -10.67
C ILE A 208 1.66 -15.61 -10.14
N VAL A 209 2.63 -16.05 -10.95
CA VAL A 209 3.56 -17.14 -10.61
C VAL A 209 4.53 -16.76 -9.47
N TYR A 210 4.94 -15.49 -9.41
CA TYR A 210 5.85 -14.95 -8.39
C TYR A 210 5.33 -13.63 -7.81
N PRO A 211 4.26 -13.68 -7.01
CA PRO A 211 3.74 -12.46 -6.39
C PRO A 211 4.71 -11.98 -5.31
N ARG A 212 4.91 -10.66 -5.22
CA ARG A 212 5.70 -10.08 -4.14
C ARG A 212 5.04 -10.39 -2.80
N SER A 213 5.74 -11.16 -1.99
CA SER A 213 5.34 -11.42 -0.61
C SER A 213 5.68 -10.22 0.28
N CYS A 214 4.97 -10.11 1.39
CA CYS A 214 5.25 -9.15 2.44
C CYS A 214 5.07 -9.80 3.81
N HIS A 215 5.51 -9.11 4.85
CA HIS A 215 5.33 -9.57 6.23
C HIS A 215 4.06 -8.97 6.84
N ASP A 216 3.34 -9.81 7.60
CA ASP A 216 2.11 -9.50 8.32
C ASP A 216 2.20 -8.11 9.00
N GLU A 217 1.18 -7.27 8.80
CA GLU A 217 1.07 -5.97 9.46
C GLU A 217 0.94 -6.10 10.98
N VAL A 218 0.58 -7.29 11.49
CA VAL A 218 0.43 -7.60 12.92
C VAL A 218 1.76 -7.46 13.69
N ASN A 219 2.93 -7.53 13.02
CA ASN A 219 4.23 -7.37 13.68
C ASN A 219 4.80 -5.94 13.61
N VAL A 220 4.04 -4.95 13.11
CA VAL A 220 4.50 -3.56 13.08
C VAL A 220 4.32 -2.93 14.47
N SER A 221 5.44 -2.65 15.13
CA SER A 221 5.49 -2.12 16.49
C SER A 221 5.13 -0.63 16.57
N VAL A 222 5.45 0.16 15.52
CA VAL A 222 5.27 1.62 15.53
C VAL A 222 4.52 2.08 14.29
N GLN A 223 3.26 2.51 14.48
CA GLN A 223 2.34 2.89 13.40
C GLN A 223 1.87 4.35 13.44
N LYS A 224 2.21 5.07 14.51
CA LYS A 224 1.83 6.46 14.74
C LYS A 224 3.03 7.24 15.23
N CYS A 225 2.99 8.57 15.10
CA CYS A 225 3.94 9.44 15.75
C CYS A 225 3.54 9.61 17.21
N ASN A 226 4.26 8.94 18.10
CA ASN A 226 4.19 9.22 19.52
C ASN A 226 5.20 10.31 19.81
N ASN A 227 4.77 11.43 20.41
CA ASN A 227 5.68 12.49 20.85
C ASN A 227 6.49 12.01 22.08
N SER A 228 7.19 10.88 21.99
CA SER A 228 7.93 10.22 23.08
C SER A 228 9.13 11.03 23.59
N GLY A 229 9.37 12.23 23.06
CA GLY A 229 10.23 13.26 23.65
C GLY A 229 11.49 13.59 22.84
N LEU A 230 11.83 12.81 21.82
CA LEU A 230 13.01 13.05 20.96
C LEU A 230 12.69 13.72 19.62
N TRP A 231 11.41 13.95 19.32
CA TRP A 231 10.97 14.71 18.16
C TRP A 231 10.92 16.20 18.55
N PRO A 232 11.95 17.01 18.22
CA PRO A 232 12.18 18.29 18.88
C PRO A 232 11.07 19.30 18.58
N GLU A 233 10.54 19.25 17.36
CA GLU A 233 9.40 20.03 16.92
C GLU A 233 8.47 19.14 16.09
N PRO A 234 7.16 19.06 16.43
CA PRO A 234 6.20 18.34 15.63
C PRO A 234 6.09 18.89 14.20
N ASP A 235 6.52 18.11 13.22
CA ASP A 235 6.27 18.33 11.80
C ASP A 235 4.96 17.61 11.37
N LEU A 236 3.95 18.39 11.01
CA LEU A 236 2.64 17.87 10.63
C LEU A 236 2.68 17.06 9.32
N ASP A 237 3.56 17.42 8.37
CA ASP A 237 3.70 16.69 7.11
C ASP A 237 4.29 15.28 7.36
N ILE A 238 5.30 15.17 8.21
CA ILE A 238 5.90 13.88 8.61
C ILE A 238 4.90 13.06 9.43
N LYS A 239 4.15 13.69 10.33
CA LYS A 239 3.10 12.99 11.08
C LYS A 239 2.05 12.41 10.16
N TRP A 240 1.55 13.25 9.25
CA TRP A 240 0.58 12.83 8.26
C TRP A 240 1.15 11.69 7.41
N ALA A 241 2.39 11.82 6.92
CA ALA A 241 3.05 10.81 6.11
C ALA A 241 3.24 9.47 6.86
N CYS A 242 3.62 9.50 8.14
CA CYS A 242 3.71 8.29 8.97
C CYS A 242 2.35 7.60 9.10
N GLU A 243 1.31 8.35 9.46
CA GLU A 243 0.01 7.79 9.79
C GLU A 243 -0.77 7.35 8.54
N GLN A 244 -0.62 8.05 7.42
CA GLN A 244 -1.41 7.82 6.21
C GLN A 244 -0.74 6.91 5.20
N PHE A 245 0.58 6.98 5.03
CA PHE A 245 1.22 6.12 4.06
C PHE A 245 1.42 4.70 4.59
N SER A 246 1.13 3.73 3.75
CA SER A 246 1.49 2.32 3.95
C SER A 246 2.65 2.00 3.03
N PHE A 247 3.82 1.70 3.60
CA PHE A 247 5.02 1.33 2.84
C PHE A 247 5.50 -0.03 3.29
N VAL A 248 5.30 -1.02 2.43
CA VAL A 248 5.94 -2.33 2.63
C VAL A 248 7.44 -2.25 2.30
N ASP A 249 7.83 -1.42 1.33
CA ASP A 249 9.20 -1.42 0.76
C ASP A 249 10.24 -0.62 1.55
N PHE A 250 9.79 0.31 2.38
CA PHE A 250 10.67 1.21 3.15
C PHE A 250 10.40 1.12 4.65
N ARG A 251 10.03 -0.07 5.13
CA ARG A 251 9.96 -0.31 6.57
C ARG A 251 11.36 -0.23 7.15
N MET A 252 11.48 0.49 8.24
CA MET A 252 12.71 0.60 9.01
C MET A 252 12.59 -0.27 10.25
N VAL A 253 13.74 -0.74 10.74
CA VAL A 253 13.85 -1.49 11.98
C VAL A 253 14.83 -0.74 12.85
N ASP A 254 14.48 -0.49 14.12
CA ASP A 254 15.43 0.07 15.08
C ASP A 254 16.36 -1.00 15.68
N GLU A 255 17.27 -0.56 16.55
CA GLU A 255 18.19 -1.43 17.28
C GLU A 255 17.50 -2.43 18.24
N ASN A 256 16.25 -2.17 18.63
CA ASN A 256 15.44 -3.05 19.48
C ASN A 256 14.59 -4.03 18.65
N ASN A 257 14.82 -4.10 17.33
CA ASN A 257 14.00 -4.82 16.37
C ASN A 257 12.54 -4.33 16.29
N ALA A 258 12.26 -3.10 16.71
CA ALA A 258 10.96 -2.48 16.52
C ALA A 258 10.78 -2.14 15.03
N LEU A 259 9.73 -2.70 14.43
CA LEU A 259 9.40 -2.50 13.03
C LEU A 259 8.50 -1.27 12.88
N PHE A 260 8.98 -0.25 12.16
CA PHE A 260 8.18 0.92 11.82
C PHE A 260 7.28 0.63 10.61
N LYS A 261 6.05 1.16 10.64
CA LYS A 261 5.09 1.09 9.52
C LYS A 261 5.70 1.59 8.21
N ASN A 262 6.52 2.64 8.33
CA ASN A 262 7.26 3.26 7.24
C ASN A 262 8.40 4.11 7.79
N MET A 263 9.30 4.57 6.92
CA MET A 263 10.42 5.47 7.28
C MET A 263 9.96 6.81 7.90
N PHE A 264 8.77 7.33 7.59
CA PHE A 264 8.31 8.56 8.23
C PHE A 264 7.97 8.35 9.70
N CYS A 265 7.51 7.15 10.04
CA CYS A 265 7.32 6.76 11.43
C CYS A 265 8.65 6.63 12.18
N SER A 266 9.76 6.25 11.54
CA SER A 266 11.08 6.29 12.20
C SER A 266 11.63 7.71 12.37
N ILE A 267 11.26 8.64 11.48
CA ILE A 267 11.64 10.06 11.60
C ILE A 267 10.97 10.71 12.82
N CYS A 268 9.66 10.49 13.02
CA CYS A 268 8.94 11.10 14.15
C CYS A 268 9.01 10.29 15.45
N ASN A 269 9.46 9.03 15.39
CA ASN A 269 9.76 8.20 16.56
C ASN A 269 11.23 7.75 16.51
N PRO A 270 12.20 8.69 16.55
CA PRO A 270 13.60 8.30 16.48
C PRO A 270 13.93 7.39 17.67
N PRO A 271 14.69 6.30 17.45
CA PRO A 271 15.09 5.42 18.55
C PRO A 271 15.89 6.22 19.58
N PHE A 272 15.83 5.79 20.84
CA PHE A 272 16.71 6.33 21.87
C PHE A 272 18.14 6.01 21.49
N PHE A 273 18.85 6.95 20.86
CA PHE A 273 20.30 6.84 20.73
C PHE A 273 20.91 6.93 22.14
N MET A 274 20.99 5.81 22.86
CA MET A 274 22.01 5.67 23.88
C MET A 274 23.32 5.50 23.12
N THR A 275 24.03 6.60 22.93
CA THR A 275 25.45 6.60 22.61
C THR A 275 26.14 5.51 23.43
N LYS A 276 26.63 4.47 22.77
CA LYS A 276 27.69 3.61 23.33
C LYS A 276 29.03 4.28 23.10
#